data_AF-A0A931WGH6-F1
#
_entry.id   AF-A0A931WGH6-F1
#
_cell.length_a   1.000
_cell.length_b   1.000
_cell.length_c   1.000
_cell.angle_alpha   90.00
_cell.angle_beta   90.00
_cell.angle_gamma   90.00
#
_symmetry.space_group_name_H-M   'P 1'
#
loop_
_entity.id
_entity.type
_entity.pdbx_description
1 polymer ?
#
loop_
_entity_poly.entity_id
_entity_poly.type
_entity_poly.pdbx_seq_one_letter_code
_entity_poly.pdbx_strand_id
1 'polypeptide(L)'
;MSPAIDITPEQRKTILALLRQHLPQVLVWAYGSRVKWTARPNSDFDLVAFTKPEHAGQFSALKEAFESSSLPFRVDLLAWNDLPENFHRNIKKEYVVFQEPEREIKGQGMSGDWREASLGDVVEINPDVVDKAWPFTHIRYIDISSVGEGMILEPPEQVPLSNAPSRAKRIVRQGDTVLSTVRPNRRSMFFVSKPEDDWVVSTGFAVLRPKPEKIDPRYLYACVFHKRFTDYLVSVEKGAAYPAVLPEDIAEVPIPLPPLTEQRAIAHILGTLDDKIELNRRMNETLEAMAQAIFKSWFIDFDPVHAKSKGRDHGLPKEIADLFPDSFQDSELGKVPAGWSVGATQDLADVSSGKRPDVRYPEVSEEARVPLWGGNGPMAFVPEALINYPVLLTGRVGTLGSVFRITSPCWPSDNTLFLKANNLYALEYLFLHLKRIDFNSLNRGSTQPLLTQTDLKLQPVLLPPTAILESFHSVVNELYKRMDSSEHESHALAATRNALLPKLLSGEVKPMGIEKAAERA
;
A
#
# COMPACT_ATOMS: atom_id res chain seq x y z
N MET A 1 14.05 7.30 -1.49
CA MET A 1 15.04 7.99 -2.34
C MET A 1 16.18 8.41 -1.43
N SER A 2 17.38 7.83 -1.56
CA SER A 2 18.55 8.59 -1.10
C SER A 2 18.59 9.85 -1.98
N PRO A 3 18.54 11.06 -1.42
CA PRO A 3 18.47 12.26 -2.23
C PRO A 3 19.64 12.31 -3.22
N ALA A 4 19.36 12.65 -4.47
CA ALA A 4 20.39 12.85 -5.47
C ALA A 4 21.26 14.04 -5.04
N ILE A 5 22.55 13.82 -4.80
CA ILE A 5 23.55 14.86 -4.49
C ILE A 5 24.44 15.00 -5.73
N ASP A 6 24.86 16.23 -6.06
CA ASP A 6 25.76 16.54 -7.18
C ASP A 6 27.23 16.13 -6.89
N ILE A 7 27.44 14.81 -6.78
CA ILE A 7 28.74 14.11 -6.70
C ILE A 7 28.66 12.78 -7.48
N THR A 8 29.77 12.31 -8.03
CA THR A 8 29.82 11.02 -8.74
C THR A 8 29.82 9.84 -7.77
N PRO A 9 29.45 8.62 -8.21
CA PRO A 9 29.49 7.43 -7.37
C PRO A 9 30.88 7.14 -6.77
N GLU A 10 31.96 7.34 -7.54
CA GLU A 10 33.33 7.14 -7.04
C GLU A 10 33.73 8.20 -6.00
N GLN A 11 33.34 9.46 -6.20
CA GLN A 11 33.55 10.52 -5.19
C GLN A 11 32.81 10.18 -3.91
N ARG A 12 31.55 9.74 -4.01
CA ARG A 12 30.72 9.33 -2.88
C ARG A 12 31.37 8.17 -2.12
N LYS A 13 31.88 7.16 -2.85
CA LYS A 13 32.57 6.00 -2.27
C LYS A 13 33.82 6.42 -1.48
N THR A 14 34.65 7.29 -2.06
CA THR A 14 35.85 7.82 -1.39
C THR A 14 35.51 8.60 -0.12
N ILE A 15 34.50 9.48 -0.18
CA ILE A 15 34.08 10.28 0.99
C ILE A 15 33.54 9.36 2.10
N LEU A 16 32.68 8.39 1.76
CA LEU A 16 32.16 7.44 2.74
C LEU A 16 33.24 6.55 3.35
N ALA A 17 34.25 6.14 2.58
CA ALA A 17 35.36 5.36 3.10
C ALA A 17 36.14 6.14 4.17
N LEU A 18 36.44 7.42 3.93
CA LEU A 18 37.10 8.29 4.90
C LEU A 18 36.23 8.54 6.13
N LEU A 19 34.94 8.82 5.95
CA LEU A 19 34.02 9.00 7.07
C LEU A 19 33.93 7.76 7.96
N ARG A 20 33.85 6.55 7.39
CA ARG A 20 33.80 5.29 8.14
C ARG A 20 35.12 4.94 8.81
N GLN A 21 36.25 5.25 8.17
CA GLN A 21 37.57 5.00 8.75
C GLN A 21 37.80 5.82 10.03
N HIS A 22 37.32 7.08 10.07
CA HIS A 22 37.61 8.00 11.16
C HIS A 22 36.44 8.20 12.13
N LEU A 23 35.19 8.26 11.65
CA LEU A 23 33.98 8.52 12.44
C LEU A 23 32.83 7.55 12.09
N PRO A 24 33.00 6.23 12.22
CA PRO A 24 31.99 5.24 11.81
C PRO A 24 30.67 5.35 12.58
N GLN A 25 30.74 5.77 13.85
CA GLN A 25 29.62 5.84 14.80
C GLN A 25 28.90 7.20 14.79
N VAL A 26 29.22 8.08 13.83
CA VAL A 26 28.73 9.46 13.82
C VAL A 26 27.79 9.68 12.64
N LEU A 27 26.63 10.28 12.95
CA LEU A 27 25.68 10.77 11.95
C LEU A 27 26.33 11.94 11.20
N VAL A 28 26.28 11.92 9.87
CA VAL A 28 26.79 12.99 9.02
C VAL A 28 25.74 13.39 8.00
N TRP A 29 25.46 14.69 7.91
CA TRP A 29 24.58 15.26 6.91
C TRP A 29 25.40 16.02 5.86
N ALA A 30 25.00 15.90 4.60
CA ALA A 30 25.41 16.82 3.55
C ALA A 30 24.39 17.95 3.42
N TYR A 31 24.86 19.16 3.13
CA TYR A 31 24.01 20.32 2.88
C TYR A 31 24.64 21.23 1.81
N GLY A 32 24.03 22.38 1.54
CA GLY A 32 24.63 23.38 0.66
C GLY A 32 24.44 23.15 -0.84
N SER A 33 25.30 23.76 -1.66
CA SER A 33 25.06 23.94 -3.11
C SER A 33 24.95 22.62 -3.89
N ARG A 34 25.71 21.59 -3.49
CA ARG A 34 25.72 20.25 -4.13
C ARG A 34 24.52 19.41 -3.76
N VAL A 35 23.92 19.63 -2.59
CA VAL A 35 22.62 19.05 -2.22
C VAL A 35 21.49 19.70 -3.04
N LYS A 36 21.61 21.00 -3.29
CA LYS A 36 20.61 21.82 -4.00
C LYS A 36 20.72 21.77 -5.53
N TRP A 37 21.69 21.02 -6.08
CA TRP A 37 21.98 21.02 -7.53
C TRP A 37 22.25 22.42 -8.13
N THR A 38 22.81 23.31 -7.32
CA THR A 38 23.20 24.67 -7.73
C THR A 38 24.71 24.87 -7.72
N ALA A 39 25.46 23.79 -7.49
CA ALA A 39 26.91 23.80 -7.42
C ALA A 39 27.56 24.09 -8.77
N ARG A 40 28.72 24.74 -8.72
CA ARG A 40 29.65 24.88 -9.84
C ARG A 40 30.72 23.79 -9.72
N PRO A 41 31.50 23.49 -10.78
CA PRO A 41 32.52 22.44 -10.74
C PRO A 41 33.47 22.51 -9.53
N ASN A 42 33.87 23.72 -9.13
CA ASN A 42 34.78 23.98 -8.02
C ASN A 42 34.08 24.30 -6.69
N SER A 43 32.75 24.14 -6.59
CA SER A 43 32.03 24.36 -5.33
C SER A 43 32.45 23.34 -4.28
N ASP A 44 32.57 23.78 -3.03
CA ASP A 44 32.87 22.90 -1.91
C ASP A 44 31.73 21.90 -1.68
N PHE A 45 32.05 20.81 -0.98
CA PHE A 45 31.07 19.86 -0.50
C PHE A 45 30.90 19.99 1.00
N ASP A 46 29.77 20.57 1.41
CA ASP A 46 29.49 20.90 2.81
C ASP A 46 28.92 19.70 3.57
N LEU A 47 29.63 19.27 4.60
CA LEU A 47 29.24 18.21 5.53
C LEU A 47 29.15 18.75 6.95
N VAL A 48 28.17 18.26 7.70
CA VAL A 48 28.09 18.47 9.15
C VAL A 48 28.00 17.13 9.88
N ALA A 49 28.90 16.94 10.85
CA ALA A 49 28.96 15.73 11.67
C ALA A 49 28.44 15.99 13.09
N PHE A 50 27.66 15.06 13.62
CA PHE A 50 27.09 15.11 14.96
C PHE A 50 28.08 14.54 15.99
N THR A 51 29.21 15.21 16.15
CA THR A 51 30.30 14.77 17.03
C THR A 51 30.05 15.11 18.50
N LYS A 52 30.74 14.39 19.39
CA LYS A 52 30.82 14.63 20.83
C LYS A 52 32.27 15.00 21.18
N PRO A 53 32.56 15.57 22.36
CA PRO A 53 33.93 15.92 22.75
C PRO A 53 34.94 14.76 22.62
N GLU A 54 34.50 13.52 22.87
CA GLU A 54 35.30 12.30 22.72
C GLU A 54 35.76 12.02 21.27
N HIS A 55 35.06 12.57 20.27
CA HIS A 55 35.38 12.41 18.85
C HIS A 55 36.37 13.47 18.32
N ALA A 56 36.84 14.42 19.15
CA ALA A 56 37.64 15.56 18.68
C ALA A 56 38.92 15.16 17.92
N GLY A 57 39.64 14.14 18.41
CA GLY A 57 40.86 13.64 17.76
C GLY A 57 40.58 12.99 16.40
N GLN A 58 39.53 12.16 16.33
CA GLN A 58 39.09 11.52 15.08
C GLN A 58 38.58 12.54 14.05
N PHE A 59 37.85 13.55 14.51
CA PHE A 59 37.34 14.63 13.68
C PHE A 59 38.49 15.47 13.07
N SER A 60 39.54 15.76 13.83
CA SER A 60 40.74 16.44 13.32
C SER A 60 41.46 15.61 12.26
N ALA A 61 41.69 14.32 12.53
CA ALA A 61 42.34 13.41 11.58
C ALA A 61 41.54 13.26 10.27
N LEU A 62 40.21 13.24 10.37
CA LEU A 62 39.34 13.19 9.20
C LEU A 62 39.43 14.47 8.33
N LYS A 63 39.55 15.65 8.95
CA LYS A 63 39.75 16.90 8.21
C LYS A 63 41.05 16.87 7.41
N GLU A 64 42.15 16.44 8.03
CA GLU A 64 43.44 16.27 7.35
C GLU A 64 43.37 15.24 6.21
N ALA A 65 42.62 14.14 6.42
CA ALA A 65 42.40 13.12 5.40
C ALA A 65 41.60 13.65 4.20
N PHE A 66 40.62 14.53 4.43
CA PHE A 66 39.90 15.20 3.33
C PHE A 66 40.79 16.20 2.59
N GLU A 67 41.62 16.97 3.29
CA GLU A 67 42.56 17.93 2.68
C GLU A 67 43.64 17.25 1.82
N SER A 68 44.03 16.03 2.18
CA SER A 68 45.01 15.21 1.44
C SER A 68 44.39 14.26 0.41
N SER A 69 43.05 14.26 0.28
CA SER A 69 42.34 13.37 -0.65
C SER A 69 42.48 13.81 -2.11
N SER A 70 42.34 12.86 -3.05
CA SER A 70 42.37 13.14 -4.50
C SER A 70 41.02 13.66 -5.05
N LEU A 71 40.15 14.23 -4.19
CA LEU A 71 38.86 14.75 -4.61
C LEU A 71 39.03 16.04 -5.43
N PRO A 72 38.23 16.25 -6.50
CA PRO A 72 38.38 17.44 -7.36
C PRO A 72 37.81 18.72 -6.75
N PHE A 73 37.30 18.67 -5.51
CA PHE A 73 36.75 19.78 -4.75
C PHE A 73 37.07 19.60 -3.26
N ARG A 74 37.03 20.70 -2.51
CA ARG A 74 37.22 20.67 -1.06
C ARG A 74 35.97 20.10 -0.38
N VAL A 75 36.17 19.30 0.66
CA VAL A 75 35.11 18.89 1.59
C VAL A 75 35.20 19.77 2.82
N ASP A 76 34.18 20.59 3.09
CA ASP A 76 34.10 21.38 4.31
C ASP A 76 33.34 20.59 5.37
N LEU A 77 34.00 20.21 6.45
CA LEU A 77 33.44 19.40 7.52
C LEU A 77 33.27 20.22 8.79
N LEU A 78 32.04 20.43 9.21
CA LEU A 78 31.71 21.17 10.44
C LEU A 78 31.17 20.24 11.53
N ALA A 79 31.38 20.59 12.80
CA ALA A 79 30.80 19.89 13.93
C ALA A 79 29.46 20.55 14.29
N TRP A 80 28.38 19.77 14.38
CA TRP A 80 27.02 20.29 14.59
C TRP A 80 26.91 21.18 15.84
N ASN A 81 27.55 20.76 16.94
CA ASN A 81 27.48 21.44 18.23
C ASN A 81 28.23 22.79 18.26
N ASP A 82 29.12 23.03 17.30
CA ASP A 82 29.91 24.25 17.23
C ASP A 82 29.25 25.31 16.33
N LEU A 83 28.13 24.97 15.69
CA LEU A 83 27.41 25.87 14.79
C LEU A 83 26.40 26.76 15.53
N PRO A 84 26.25 28.03 15.14
CA PRO A 84 25.22 28.92 15.69
C PRO A 84 23.80 28.50 15.25
N GLU A 85 22.78 28.85 16.04
CA GLU A 85 21.38 28.41 15.82
C GLU A 85 20.79 28.82 14.46
N ASN A 86 21.24 29.95 13.88
CA ASN A 86 20.83 30.37 12.55
C ASN A 86 21.31 29.40 11.46
N PHE A 87 22.51 28.81 11.61
CA PHE A 87 23.04 27.77 10.72
C PHE A 87 22.26 26.47 10.87
N HIS A 88 21.91 26.06 12.09
CA HIS A 88 21.08 24.88 12.32
C HIS A 88 19.74 24.97 11.57
N ARG A 89 19.07 26.13 11.64
CA ARG A 89 17.83 26.37 10.91
C ARG A 89 18.00 26.30 9.40
N ASN A 90 19.13 26.79 8.87
CA ASN A 90 19.40 26.77 7.43
C ASN A 90 19.70 25.35 6.92
N ILE A 91 20.47 24.55 7.66
CA ILE A 91 20.77 23.17 7.32
C ILE A 91 19.49 22.32 7.39
N LYS A 92 18.69 22.47 8.46
CA LYS A 92 17.44 21.71 8.64
C LYS A 92 16.39 21.97 7.55
N LYS A 93 16.44 23.11 6.84
CA LYS A 93 15.55 23.37 5.70
C LYS A 93 15.82 22.41 4.55
N GLU A 94 17.07 22.01 4.33
CA GLU A 94 17.46 21.24 3.16
C GLU A 94 18.82 20.55 3.38
N TYR A 95 18.77 19.28 3.77
CA TYR A 95 19.93 18.43 3.99
C TYR A 95 19.68 17.02 3.48
N VAL A 96 20.75 16.24 3.38
CA VAL A 96 20.72 14.82 3.04
C VAL A 96 21.50 14.06 4.09
N VAL A 97 20.93 12.98 4.64
CA VAL A 97 21.69 12.07 5.48
C VAL A 97 22.74 11.38 4.60
N PHE A 98 24.00 11.68 4.86
CA PHE A 98 25.12 11.18 4.06
C PHE A 98 25.72 9.90 4.66
N GLN A 99 25.85 9.85 5.99
CA GLN A 99 26.23 8.66 6.76
C GLN A 99 25.36 8.56 8.01
N GLU A 100 24.87 7.35 8.31
CA GLU A 100 24.30 7.02 9.61
C GLU A 100 25.37 6.35 10.51
N PRO A 101 25.26 6.47 11.84
CA PRO A 101 26.10 5.72 12.77
C PRO A 101 26.06 4.21 12.44
N GLU A 102 27.21 3.58 12.19
CA GLU A 102 27.31 2.12 12.23
C GLU A 102 26.86 1.69 13.62
N ARG A 103 25.78 0.93 13.80
CA ARG A 103 25.43 0.52 15.17
C ARG A 103 26.48 -0.46 15.68
N GLU A 104 27.28 -0.09 16.69
CA GLU A 104 27.93 -1.07 17.57
C GLU A 104 26.81 -1.92 18.17
N ILE A 105 26.71 -3.19 17.77
CA ILE A 105 25.84 -4.17 18.43
C ILE A 105 26.52 -4.50 19.77
N LYS A 106 26.43 -3.60 20.75
CA LYS A 106 26.71 -3.92 22.16
C LYS A 106 25.43 -4.43 22.80
N GLY A 107 25.10 -5.69 22.49
CA GLY A 107 24.12 -6.46 23.24
C GLY A 107 24.80 -7.28 24.34
N GLN A 108 24.83 -6.79 25.58
CA GLN A 108 24.96 -7.68 26.74
C GLN A 108 23.55 -8.18 27.09
N GLY A 109 23.28 -9.46 26.80
CA GLY A 109 22.00 -10.12 27.13
C GLY A 109 21.65 -11.30 26.22
N MET A 110 22.48 -12.36 26.28
CA MET A 110 22.44 -13.62 25.52
C MET A 110 22.66 -13.50 24.00
N SER A 111 23.92 -13.72 23.62
CA SER A 111 24.47 -13.89 22.29
C SER A 111 23.70 -14.87 21.39
N GLY A 112 23.48 -14.45 20.15
CA GLY A 112 23.49 -15.32 18.99
C GLY A 112 24.08 -14.51 17.84
N ASP A 113 25.29 -14.87 17.39
CA ASP A 113 25.96 -14.26 16.24
C ASP A 113 25.13 -14.53 14.98
N TRP A 114 24.14 -13.70 14.70
CA TRP A 114 23.45 -13.73 13.43
C TRP A 114 24.47 -13.37 12.36
N ARG A 115 24.83 -14.34 11.54
CA ARG A 115 25.65 -14.05 10.37
C ARG A 115 24.83 -13.21 9.40
N GLU A 116 25.46 -12.22 8.78
CA GLU A 116 24.94 -11.68 7.53
C GLU A 116 25.27 -12.67 6.40
N ALA A 117 24.27 -12.96 5.57
CA ALA A 117 24.43 -13.79 4.38
C ALA A 117 24.02 -12.99 3.14
N SER A 118 24.61 -13.34 2.00
CA SER A 118 24.15 -12.83 0.70
C SER A 118 22.85 -13.54 0.34
N LEU A 119 21.84 -12.81 -0.15
CA LEU A 119 20.54 -13.38 -0.47
C LEU A 119 20.64 -14.57 -1.46
N GLY A 120 21.52 -14.46 -2.46
CA GLY A 120 21.77 -15.50 -3.45
C GLY A 120 22.23 -16.84 -2.86
N ASP A 121 22.85 -16.83 -1.68
CA ASP A 121 23.30 -18.06 -1.02
C ASP A 121 22.11 -18.92 -0.54
N VAL A 122 20.99 -18.27 -0.23
CA VAL A 122 19.81 -18.88 0.41
C VAL A 122 18.57 -18.96 -0.47
N VAL A 123 18.59 -18.38 -1.67
CA VAL A 123 17.49 -18.47 -2.64
C VAL A 123 17.95 -18.96 -4.01
N GLU A 124 17.00 -19.38 -4.83
CA GLU A 124 17.12 -19.44 -6.28
C GLU A 124 16.33 -18.28 -6.89
N ILE A 125 16.94 -17.54 -7.82
CA ILE A 125 16.31 -16.36 -8.43
C ILE A 125 15.82 -16.73 -9.83
N ASN A 126 14.51 -16.62 -10.04
CA ASN A 126 13.80 -16.97 -11.29
C ASN A 126 14.01 -18.43 -11.74
N PRO A 127 13.78 -19.42 -10.87
CA PRO A 127 14.11 -20.82 -11.18
C PRO A 127 13.30 -21.41 -12.34
N ASP A 128 12.03 -21.01 -12.48
CA ASP A 128 11.13 -21.58 -13.47
C ASP A 128 10.61 -20.53 -14.44
N VAL A 129 10.50 -20.93 -15.71
CA VAL A 129 9.88 -20.13 -16.76
C VAL A 129 8.91 -20.96 -17.60
N VAL A 130 7.89 -20.29 -18.14
CA VAL A 130 7.00 -20.85 -19.16
C VAL A 130 7.82 -21.15 -20.40
N ASP A 131 7.85 -22.43 -20.76
CA ASP A 131 8.55 -22.96 -21.92
C ASP A 131 7.64 -23.89 -22.73
N LYS A 132 8.23 -24.71 -23.61
CA LYS A 132 7.47 -25.65 -24.44
C LYS A 132 6.84 -26.81 -23.65
N ALA A 133 7.27 -27.06 -22.43
CA ALA A 133 6.75 -28.11 -21.56
C ALA A 133 5.61 -27.61 -20.66
N TRP A 134 5.19 -26.35 -20.79
CA TRP A 134 4.05 -25.79 -20.07
C TRP A 134 2.77 -26.59 -20.34
N PRO A 135 2.09 -27.12 -19.29
CA PRO A 135 1.02 -28.09 -19.47
C PRO A 135 -0.34 -27.46 -19.82
N PHE A 136 -0.47 -26.13 -19.74
CA PHE A 136 -1.74 -25.43 -19.95
C PHE A 136 -1.77 -24.66 -21.28
N THR A 137 -2.96 -24.50 -21.84
CA THR A 137 -3.20 -23.65 -23.03
C THR A 137 -3.38 -22.17 -22.68
N HIS A 138 -3.27 -21.83 -21.40
CA HIS A 138 -3.48 -20.50 -20.83
C HIS A 138 -2.54 -20.26 -19.65
N ILE A 139 -2.55 -19.03 -19.15
CA ILE A 139 -1.87 -18.60 -17.93
C ILE A 139 -2.78 -17.67 -17.15
N ARG A 140 -2.60 -17.59 -15.83
CA ARG A 140 -3.11 -16.48 -15.01
C ARG A 140 -1.99 -15.48 -14.80
N TYR A 141 -2.08 -14.36 -15.51
CA TYR A 141 -0.96 -13.42 -15.62
C TYR A 141 -1.02 -12.35 -14.53
N ILE A 142 0.11 -12.13 -13.85
CA ILE A 142 0.31 -11.08 -12.84
C ILE A 142 1.37 -10.10 -13.35
N ASP A 143 0.96 -8.85 -13.57
CA ASP A 143 1.86 -7.75 -13.94
C ASP A 143 2.19 -6.84 -12.76
N ILE A 144 3.11 -5.89 -12.97
CA ILE A 144 3.55 -4.97 -11.90
C ILE A 144 2.39 -4.08 -11.43
N SER A 145 1.51 -3.63 -12.31
CA SER A 145 0.37 -2.77 -11.97
C SER A 145 -0.65 -3.46 -11.08
N SER A 146 -0.81 -4.78 -11.23
CA SER A 146 -1.70 -5.60 -10.41
C SER A 146 -1.18 -5.89 -9.00
N VAL A 147 0.02 -5.41 -8.64
CA VAL A 147 0.68 -5.72 -7.35
C VAL A 147 1.01 -4.46 -6.55
N GLY A 148 0.47 -4.40 -5.34
CA GLY A 148 0.77 -3.39 -4.33
C GLY A 148 1.89 -3.81 -3.38
N GLU A 149 1.97 -3.13 -2.23
CA GLU A 149 2.92 -3.48 -1.18
C GLU A 149 2.40 -4.64 -0.34
N GLY A 150 2.87 -5.84 -0.64
CA GLY A 150 2.55 -7.07 0.08
C GLY A 150 1.27 -7.76 -0.35
N MET A 151 0.59 -7.28 -1.39
CA MET A 151 -0.68 -7.83 -1.86
C MET A 151 -0.82 -7.75 -3.37
N ILE A 152 -1.60 -8.69 -3.92
CA ILE A 152 -2.12 -8.60 -5.28
C ILE A 152 -3.42 -7.78 -5.20
N LEU A 153 -3.49 -6.70 -5.96
CA LEU A 153 -4.61 -5.74 -5.94
C LEU A 153 -5.83 -6.28 -6.69
N GLU A 154 -5.59 -7.06 -7.75
CA GLU A 154 -6.62 -7.61 -8.63
C GLU A 154 -6.37 -9.10 -8.85
N PRO A 155 -7.41 -9.96 -8.76
CA PRO A 155 -7.26 -11.37 -9.09
C PRO A 155 -6.65 -11.54 -10.50
N PRO A 156 -5.65 -12.43 -10.67
CA PRO A 156 -4.99 -12.57 -11.96
C PRO A 156 -5.97 -13.13 -13.00
N GLU A 157 -6.06 -12.43 -14.13
CA GLU A 157 -6.93 -12.81 -15.23
C GLU A 157 -6.33 -13.98 -16.01
N GLN A 158 -7.20 -14.90 -16.44
CA GLN A 158 -6.83 -16.02 -17.29
C GLN A 158 -6.69 -15.54 -18.75
N VAL A 159 -5.50 -15.70 -19.31
CA VAL A 159 -5.16 -15.29 -20.67
C VAL A 159 -4.75 -16.52 -21.49
N PRO A 160 -5.30 -16.73 -22.70
CA PRO A 160 -4.82 -17.78 -23.60
C PRO A 160 -3.33 -17.60 -23.89
N LEU A 161 -2.56 -18.69 -23.95
CA LEU A 161 -1.11 -18.63 -24.15
C LEU A 161 -0.73 -17.95 -25.47
N SER A 162 -1.59 -18.06 -26.50
CA SER A 162 -1.44 -17.37 -27.79
C SER A 162 -1.49 -15.85 -27.68
N ASN A 163 -2.17 -15.33 -26.67
CA ASN A 163 -2.39 -13.90 -26.41
C ASN A 163 -1.56 -13.41 -25.21
N ALA A 164 -0.78 -14.29 -24.59
CA ALA A 164 0.03 -13.96 -23.42
C ALA A 164 1.07 -12.87 -23.78
N PRO A 165 1.22 -11.83 -22.94
CA PRO A 165 2.26 -10.84 -23.13
C PRO A 165 3.65 -11.47 -23.19
N SER A 166 4.56 -10.93 -24.00
CA SER A 166 5.93 -11.46 -24.12
C SER A 166 6.73 -11.47 -22.80
N ARG A 167 6.28 -10.69 -21.80
CA ARG A 167 6.82 -10.65 -20.45
C ARG A 167 6.23 -11.70 -19.51
N ALA A 168 5.13 -12.37 -19.87
CA ALA A 168 4.51 -13.40 -19.04
C ALA A 168 5.34 -14.69 -19.11
N LYS A 169 6.37 -14.79 -18.27
CA LYS A 169 7.34 -15.89 -18.35
C LYS A 169 7.63 -16.58 -17.04
N ARG A 170 7.60 -15.91 -15.89
CA ARG A 170 8.13 -16.49 -14.65
C ARG A 170 7.05 -17.26 -13.91
N ILE A 171 7.30 -18.53 -13.59
CA ILE A 171 6.36 -19.37 -12.85
C ILE A 171 6.60 -19.18 -11.36
N VAL A 172 5.53 -19.08 -10.58
CA VAL A 172 5.59 -18.98 -9.12
C VAL A 172 5.12 -20.27 -8.48
N ARG A 173 5.67 -20.57 -7.30
CA ARG A 173 5.28 -21.71 -6.47
C ARG A 173 5.00 -21.24 -5.05
N GLN A 174 4.32 -22.09 -4.29
CA GLN A 174 4.06 -21.84 -2.89
C GLN A 174 5.37 -21.61 -2.12
N GLY A 175 5.41 -20.52 -1.34
CA GLY A 175 6.59 -20.10 -0.58
C GLY A 175 7.52 -19.13 -1.32
N ASP A 176 7.30 -18.88 -2.62
CA ASP A 176 8.08 -17.90 -3.35
C ASP A 176 7.78 -16.48 -2.83
N THR A 177 8.80 -15.62 -2.83
CA THR A 177 8.66 -14.18 -2.66
C THR A 177 8.85 -13.49 -4.01
N VAL A 178 7.89 -12.67 -4.42
CA VAL A 178 7.93 -11.96 -5.71
C VAL A 178 8.12 -10.47 -5.45
N LEU A 179 9.09 -9.82 -6.11
CA LEU A 179 9.33 -8.37 -6.00
C LEU A 179 9.62 -7.72 -7.34
N SER A 180 9.14 -6.49 -7.54
CA SER A 180 9.39 -5.75 -8.78
C SER A 180 10.86 -5.36 -8.87
N THR A 181 11.47 -5.65 -10.02
CA THR A 181 12.82 -5.18 -10.33
C THR A 181 12.83 -3.80 -10.97
N VAL A 182 11.67 -3.28 -11.35
CA VAL A 182 11.50 -1.93 -11.90
C VAL A 182 10.91 -1.02 -10.84
N ARG A 183 11.53 0.13 -10.60
CA ARG A 183 11.15 1.10 -9.56
C ARG A 183 10.96 0.40 -8.21
N PRO A 184 12.00 -0.25 -7.66
CA PRO A 184 11.93 -1.00 -6.41
C PRO A 184 11.41 -0.17 -5.23
N ASN A 185 11.57 1.16 -5.29
CA ASN A 185 11.00 2.11 -4.34
C ASN A 185 9.45 2.04 -4.21
N ARG A 186 8.74 1.53 -5.23
CA ARG A 186 7.28 1.32 -5.18
C ARG A 186 6.88 0.11 -4.36
N ARG A 187 7.83 -0.78 -4.05
CA ARG A 187 7.60 -1.93 -3.17
C ARG A 187 6.47 -2.85 -3.64
N SER A 188 6.23 -2.92 -4.95
CA SER A 188 5.34 -3.92 -5.57
C SER A 188 5.94 -5.31 -5.34
N MET A 189 5.44 -6.01 -4.33
CA MET A 189 5.94 -7.31 -3.89
C MET A 189 4.83 -8.10 -3.19
N PHE A 190 4.90 -9.42 -3.19
CA PHE A 190 3.96 -10.27 -2.47
C PHE A 190 4.56 -11.64 -2.13
N PHE A 191 3.96 -12.30 -1.14
CA PHE A 191 4.27 -13.67 -0.76
C PHE A 191 3.30 -14.65 -1.41
N VAL A 192 3.82 -15.70 -2.04
CA VAL A 192 3.02 -16.71 -2.74
C VAL A 192 2.54 -17.76 -1.74
N SER A 193 1.40 -17.52 -1.10
CA SER A 193 0.87 -18.41 -0.05
C SER A 193 0.08 -19.60 -0.58
N LYS A 194 -0.78 -19.38 -1.58
CA LYS A 194 -1.67 -20.37 -2.20
C LYS A 194 -1.81 -20.06 -3.71
N PRO A 195 -0.81 -20.38 -4.53
CA PRO A 195 -0.89 -20.17 -5.97
C PRO A 195 -1.80 -21.21 -6.62
N GLU A 196 -2.32 -20.88 -7.80
CA GLU A 196 -2.81 -21.87 -8.75
C GLU A 196 -1.64 -22.31 -9.65
N ASP A 197 -1.73 -23.51 -10.21
CA ASP A 197 -0.64 -24.11 -11.01
C ASP A 197 -0.33 -23.32 -12.30
N ASP A 198 -1.25 -22.45 -12.74
CA ASP A 198 -1.16 -21.65 -13.96
C ASP A 198 -0.70 -20.20 -13.72
N TRP A 199 -0.27 -19.85 -12.51
CA TRP A 199 0.19 -18.49 -12.17
C TRP A 199 1.53 -18.16 -12.81
N VAL A 200 1.55 -17.08 -13.58
CA VAL A 200 2.74 -16.58 -14.28
C VAL A 200 2.90 -15.10 -14.03
N VAL A 201 4.06 -14.69 -13.51
CA VAL A 201 4.38 -13.29 -13.26
C VAL A 201 5.20 -12.69 -14.39
N SER A 202 5.09 -11.37 -14.54
CA SER A 202 5.87 -10.58 -15.50
C SER A 202 7.37 -10.74 -15.30
N THR A 203 8.14 -10.65 -16.38
CA THR A 203 9.60 -10.50 -16.30
C THR A 203 10.04 -9.19 -15.64
N GLY A 204 9.12 -8.27 -15.35
CA GLY A 204 9.37 -7.12 -14.49
C GLY A 204 9.52 -7.44 -13.00
N PHE A 205 9.21 -8.66 -12.58
CA PHE A 205 9.43 -9.15 -11.21
C PHE A 205 10.62 -10.07 -11.12
N ALA A 206 11.27 -10.19 -9.97
CA ALA A 206 12.09 -11.32 -9.58
C ALA A 206 11.26 -12.29 -8.73
N VAL A 207 11.44 -13.59 -8.98
CA VAL A 207 10.85 -14.66 -8.16
C VAL A 207 11.98 -15.24 -7.31
N LEU A 208 11.88 -15.09 -5.99
CA LEU A 208 12.84 -15.60 -5.03
C LEU A 208 12.29 -16.86 -4.41
N ARG A 209 12.86 -18.01 -4.79
CA ARG A 209 12.50 -19.30 -4.23
C ARG A 209 13.43 -19.65 -3.08
N PRO A 210 12.92 -19.84 -1.85
CA PRO A 210 13.76 -20.17 -0.70
C PRO A 210 14.38 -21.57 -0.86
N LYS A 211 15.66 -21.71 -0.47
CA LYS A 211 16.30 -23.01 -0.26
C LYS A 211 15.90 -23.51 1.14
N PRO A 212 15.03 -24.53 1.27
CA PRO A 212 14.38 -24.88 2.53
C PRO A 212 15.33 -25.23 3.69
N GLU A 213 16.51 -25.73 3.35
CA GLU A 213 17.57 -26.07 4.31
C GLU A 213 18.33 -24.86 4.85
N LYS A 214 18.14 -23.67 4.26
CA LYS A 214 18.86 -22.44 4.61
C LYS A 214 17.97 -21.32 5.12
N ILE A 215 16.78 -21.17 4.55
CA ILE A 215 15.89 -20.07 4.89
C ILE A 215 14.42 -20.48 4.91
N ASP A 216 13.71 -20.03 5.94
CA ASP A 216 12.26 -20.17 6.01
C ASP A 216 11.57 -19.22 4.99
N PRO A 217 10.57 -19.69 4.22
CA PRO A 217 9.91 -18.89 3.18
C PRO A 217 9.29 -17.59 3.68
N ARG A 218 8.66 -17.60 4.86
CA ARG A 218 8.01 -16.40 5.43
C ARG A 218 9.05 -15.49 6.10
N TYR A 219 10.12 -16.04 6.64
CA TYR A 219 11.26 -15.25 7.08
C TYR A 219 11.93 -14.51 5.91
N LEU A 220 12.16 -15.19 4.78
CA LEU A 220 12.64 -14.57 3.54
C LEU A 220 11.75 -13.40 3.14
N TYR A 221 10.44 -13.61 3.12
CA TYR A 221 9.48 -12.55 2.82
C TYR A 221 9.59 -11.37 3.80
N ALA A 222 9.71 -11.63 5.11
CA ALA A 222 9.91 -10.58 6.11
C ALA A 222 11.18 -9.76 5.85
N CYS A 223 12.30 -10.41 5.48
CA CYS A 223 13.53 -9.71 5.10
C CYS A 223 13.32 -8.81 3.88
N VAL A 224 12.65 -9.30 2.83
CA VAL A 224 12.36 -8.55 1.60
C VAL A 224 11.39 -7.39 1.86
N PHE A 225 10.40 -7.61 2.74
CA PHE A 225 9.42 -6.60 3.12
C PHE A 225 10.04 -5.49 3.97
N HIS A 226 11.15 -5.73 4.67
CA HIS A 226 11.78 -4.70 5.50
C HIS A 226 12.33 -3.53 4.64
N LYS A 227 12.19 -2.29 5.13
CA LYS A 227 12.58 -1.08 4.38
C LYS A 227 14.06 -1.08 3.96
N ARG A 228 14.96 -1.61 4.80
CA ARG A 228 16.40 -1.75 4.50
C ARG A 228 16.66 -2.51 3.20
N PHE A 229 15.85 -3.51 2.86
CA PHE A 229 15.97 -4.26 1.61
C PHE A 229 15.69 -3.35 0.41
N THR A 230 14.59 -2.61 0.45
CA THR A 230 14.26 -1.62 -0.59
C THR A 230 15.30 -0.51 -0.68
N ASP A 231 15.79 0.00 0.43
CA ASP A 231 16.81 1.06 0.45
C ASP A 231 18.11 0.58 -0.21
N TYR A 232 18.51 -0.68 0.02
CA TYR A 232 19.64 -1.28 -0.70
C TYR A 232 19.37 -1.32 -2.21
N LEU A 233 18.24 -1.86 -2.65
CA LEU A 233 17.91 -1.94 -4.08
C LEU A 233 17.91 -0.56 -4.76
N VAL A 234 17.35 0.45 -4.10
CA VAL A 234 17.35 1.84 -4.58
C VAL A 234 18.77 2.43 -4.62
N SER A 235 19.71 1.94 -3.81
CA SER A 235 21.10 2.42 -3.85
C SER A 235 21.91 1.86 -5.03
N VAL A 236 21.47 0.74 -5.60
CA VAL A 236 22.15 0.03 -6.71
C VAL A 236 21.35 0.06 -8.02
N GLU A 237 20.16 0.66 -8.03
CA GLU A 237 19.32 0.76 -9.23
C GLU A 237 19.99 1.58 -10.34
N LYS A 238 19.78 1.13 -11.58
CA LYS A 238 20.38 1.72 -12.77
C LYS A 238 19.31 2.36 -13.65
N GLY A 239 19.63 3.49 -14.26
CA GLY A 239 18.78 4.19 -15.23
C GLY A 239 17.96 5.35 -14.63
N ALA A 240 18.07 6.54 -15.23
CA ALA A 240 17.45 7.76 -14.71
C ALA A 240 15.91 7.83 -14.90
N ALA A 241 15.39 7.36 -16.03
CA ALA A 241 13.95 7.44 -16.36
C ALA A 241 13.15 6.18 -15.92
N TYR A 242 13.81 5.02 -15.92
CA TYR A 242 13.25 3.73 -15.51
C TYR A 242 14.29 3.00 -14.65
N PRO A 243 14.37 3.36 -13.36
CA PRO A 243 15.30 2.72 -12.45
C PRO A 243 14.95 1.22 -12.34
N ALA A 244 15.94 0.37 -12.55
CA ALA A 244 15.78 -1.07 -12.44
C ALA A 244 16.99 -1.71 -11.75
N VAL A 245 16.75 -2.84 -11.09
CA VAL A 245 17.77 -3.70 -10.50
C VAL A 245 17.87 -5.01 -11.27
N LEU A 246 19.08 -5.56 -11.34
CA LEU A 246 19.33 -6.85 -11.96
C LEU A 246 19.21 -7.99 -10.93
N PRO A 247 18.97 -9.24 -11.36
CA PRO A 247 19.00 -10.39 -10.45
C PRO A 247 20.29 -10.51 -9.64
N GLU A 248 21.43 -10.13 -10.21
CA GLU A 248 22.73 -10.12 -9.53
C GLU A 248 22.76 -9.07 -8.41
N ASP A 249 22.19 -7.88 -8.65
CA ASP A 249 22.07 -6.83 -7.63
C ASP A 249 21.17 -7.32 -6.45
N ILE A 250 20.15 -8.13 -6.74
CA ILE A 250 19.28 -8.73 -5.72
C ILE A 250 20.00 -9.86 -4.96
N ALA A 251 20.81 -10.65 -5.65
CA ALA A 251 21.57 -11.74 -5.04
C ALA A 251 22.54 -11.22 -3.96
N GLU A 252 23.16 -10.06 -4.18
CA GLU A 252 24.15 -9.44 -3.29
C GLU A 252 23.55 -8.71 -2.08
N VAL A 253 22.22 -8.71 -1.90
CA VAL A 253 21.58 -8.04 -0.77
C VAL A 253 21.99 -8.74 0.54
N PRO A 254 22.60 -8.04 1.51
CA PRO A 254 22.93 -8.62 2.80
C PRO A 254 21.67 -8.76 3.65
N ILE A 255 21.43 -9.96 4.17
CA ILE A 255 20.31 -10.26 5.07
C ILE A 255 20.78 -10.88 6.39
N PRO A 256 20.11 -10.58 7.51
CA PRO A 256 20.34 -11.30 8.76
C PRO A 256 19.89 -12.75 8.62
N LEU A 257 20.75 -13.70 8.97
CA LEU A 257 20.46 -15.13 8.84
C LEU A 257 20.67 -15.87 10.16
N PRO A 258 19.65 -15.84 11.06
CA PRO A 258 19.68 -16.59 12.30
C PRO A 258 19.47 -18.10 12.06
N PRO A 259 19.63 -18.94 13.09
CA PRO A 259 19.26 -20.35 13.01
C PRO A 259 17.81 -20.55 12.56
N LEU A 260 17.51 -21.64 11.82
CA LEU A 260 16.17 -21.91 11.29
C LEU A 260 15.06 -21.88 12.35
N THR A 261 15.35 -22.29 13.59
CA THR A 261 14.39 -22.22 14.70
C THR A 261 13.95 -20.79 15.00
N GLU A 262 14.90 -19.84 15.01
CA GLU A 262 14.61 -18.42 15.21
C GLU A 262 13.90 -17.82 13.99
N GLN A 263 14.32 -18.19 12.78
CA GLN A 263 13.64 -17.77 11.54
C GLN A 263 12.15 -18.16 11.56
N ARG A 264 11.86 -19.42 11.91
CA ARG A 264 10.49 -19.95 12.03
C ARG A 264 9.68 -19.23 13.11
N ALA A 265 10.30 -18.91 14.24
CA ALA A 265 9.65 -18.15 15.31
C ALA A 265 9.26 -16.73 14.86
N ILE A 266 10.16 -16.02 14.18
CA ILE A 266 9.90 -14.70 13.60
C ILE A 266 8.82 -14.78 12.52
N ALA A 267 8.96 -15.74 11.60
CA ALA A 267 8.02 -16.02 10.53
C ALA A 267 6.60 -16.33 11.06
N HIS A 268 6.49 -17.05 12.18
CA HIS A 268 5.22 -17.34 12.81
C HIS A 268 4.57 -16.06 13.38
N ILE A 269 5.31 -15.25 14.12
CA ILE A 269 4.78 -14.00 14.71
C ILE A 269 4.30 -13.05 13.61
N LEU A 270 5.12 -12.77 12.61
CA LEU A 270 4.74 -11.84 11.54
C LEU A 270 3.67 -12.45 10.64
N GLY A 271 3.83 -13.73 10.31
CA GLY A 271 2.91 -14.44 9.43
C GLY A 271 1.50 -14.57 10.01
N THR A 272 1.33 -14.73 11.33
CA THR A 272 0.00 -14.76 11.95
C THR A 272 -0.74 -13.42 11.84
N LEU A 273 -0.01 -12.30 11.89
CA LEU A 273 -0.59 -10.97 11.65
C LEU A 273 -1.03 -10.83 10.18
N ASP A 274 -0.17 -11.22 9.24
CA ASP A 274 -0.47 -11.19 7.81
C ASP A 274 -1.64 -12.12 7.44
N ASP A 275 -1.70 -13.32 8.02
CA ASP A 275 -2.80 -14.27 7.81
C ASP A 275 -4.14 -13.71 8.28
N LYS A 276 -4.16 -12.99 9.41
CA LYS A 276 -5.37 -12.35 9.92
C LYS A 276 -5.81 -11.15 9.07
N ILE A 277 -4.86 -10.37 8.55
CA ILE A 277 -5.15 -9.29 7.58
C ILE A 277 -5.79 -9.87 6.31
N GLU A 278 -5.21 -10.92 5.74
CA GLU A 278 -5.76 -11.58 4.55
C GLU A 278 -7.13 -12.23 4.82
N LEU A 279 -7.33 -12.82 6.00
CA LEU A 279 -8.62 -13.36 6.40
C LEU A 279 -9.69 -12.26 6.47
N ASN A 280 -9.36 -11.11 7.05
CA ASN A 280 -10.26 -9.96 7.13
C ASN A 280 -10.60 -9.43 5.73
N ARG A 281 -9.61 -9.35 4.83
CA ARG A 281 -9.83 -8.95 3.43
C ARG A 281 -10.83 -9.87 2.72
N ARG A 282 -10.65 -11.20 2.80
CA ARG A 282 -11.58 -12.18 2.21
C ARG A 282 -12.98 -12.15 2.81
N MET A 283 -13.04 -11.94 4.13
CA MET A 283 -14.31 -11.76 4.82
C MET A 283 -15.04 -10.53 4.27
N ASN A 284 -14.33 -9.42 4.03
CA ASN A 284 -14.93 -8.20 3.48
C ASN A 284 -15.40 -8.38 2.04
N GLU A 285 -14.64 -9.08 1.20
CA GLU A 285 -15.08 -9.45 -0.16
C GLU A 285 -16.38 -10.27 -0.12
N THR A 286 -16.48 -11.23 0.81
CA THR A 286 -17.68 -12.06 0.98
C THR A 286 -18.87 -11.24 1.47
N LEU A 287 -18.66 -10.39 2.48
CA LEU A 287 -19.69 -9.50 3.03
C LEU A 287 -20.21 -8.52 1.97
N GLU A 288 -19.31 -7.98 1.14
CA GLU A 288 -19.69 -7.11 0.04
C GLU A 288 -20.50 -7.88 -1.03
N ALA A 289 -20.07 -9.09 -1.41
CA ALA A 289 -20.79 -9.92 -2.35
C ALA A 289 -22.20 -10.26 -1.85
N MET A 290 -22.36 -10.52 -0.55
CA MET A 290 -23.67 -10.70 0.09
C MET A 290 -24.53 -9.43 -0.01
N ALA A 291 -23.98 -8.26 0.30
CA ALA A 291 -24.69 -6.99 0.19
C ALA A 291 -25.15 -6.70 -1.25
N GLN A 292 -24.28 -6.92 -2.23
CA GLN A 292 -24.59 -6.78 -3.66
C GLN A 292 -25.68 -7.78 -4.10
N ALA A 293 -25.63 -9.02 -3.64
CA ALA A 293 -26.64 -10.04 -3.96
C ALA A 293 -28.02 -9.67 -3.39
N ILE A 294 -28.09 -9.20 -2.15
CA ILE A 294 -29.34 -8.73 -1.53
C ILE A 294 -29.90 -7.53 -2.30
N PHE A 295 -29.06 -6.56 -2.63
CA PHE A 295 -29.48 -5.39 -3.42
C PHE A 295 -30.00 -5.80 -4.80
N LYS A 296 -29.29 -6.70 -5.50
CA LYS A 296 -29.73 -7.22 -6.79
C LYS A 296 -31.09 -7.90 -6.69
N SER A 297 -31.25 -8.78 -5.70
CA SER A 297 -32.50 -9.49 -5.46
C SER A 297 -33.68 -8.53 -5.17
N TRP A 298 -33.47 -7.53 -4.32
CA TRP A 298 -34.55 -6.65 -3.86
C TRP A 298 -34.93 -5.56 -4.86
N PHE A 299 -33.96 -4.97 -5.57
CA PHE A 299 -34.16 -3.75 -6.34
C PHE A 299 -33.94 -3.90 -7.83
N ILE A 300 -33.34 -5.01 -8.30
CA ILE A 300 -33.01 -5.23 -9.71
C ILE A 300 -33.81 -6.39 -10.28
N ASP A 301 -33.75 -7.55 -9.63
CA ASP A 301 -34.46 -8.75 -10.06
C ASP A 301 -35.88 -8.82 -9.47
N PHE A 302 -36.14 -8.05 -8.41
CA PHE A 302 -37.42 -8.02 -7.69
C PHE A 302 -37.89 -9.41 -7.22
N ASP A 303 -36.97 -10.26 -6.77
CA ASP A 303 -37.26 -11.63 -6.37
C ASP A 303 -38.37 -11.72 -5.31
N PRO A 304 -38.41 -10.85 -4.26
CA PRO A 304 -39.48 -10.91 -3.26
C PRO A 304 -40.87 -10.69 -3.86
N VAL A 305 -40.98 -9.77 -4.84
CA VAL A 305 -42.23 -9.44 -5.54
C VAL A 305 -42.65 -10.60 -6.45
N HIS A 306 -41.71 -11.18 -7.19
CA HIS A 306 -41.96 -12.36 -8.02
C HIS A 306 -42.35 -13.59 -7.20
N ALA A 307 -41.72 -13.81 -6.04
CA ALA A 307 -42.06 -14.89 -5.13
C ALA A 307 -43.48 -14.71 -4.60
N LYS A 308 -43.82 -13.52 -4.11
CA LYS A 308 -45.15 -13.18 -3.57
C LYS A 308 -46.25 -13.33 -4.64
N SER A 309 -46.02 -12.79 -5.84
CA SER A 309 -46.94 -12.91 -6.98
C SER A 309 -47.25 -14.37 -7.37
N LYS A 310 -46.27 -15.27 -7.20
CA LYS A 310 -46.38 -16.69 -7.56
C LYS A 310 -46.74 -17.59 -6.36
N GLY A 311 -46.99 -17.01 -5.17
CA GLY A 311 -47.22 -17.78 -3.94
C GLY A 311 -46.06 -18.70 -3.55
N ARG A 312 -44.82 -18.34 -3.91
CA ARG A 312 -43.60 -19.08 -3.56
C ARG A 312 -42.99 -18.53 -2.27
N ASP A 313 -42.17 -19.35 -1.61
CA ASP A 313 -41.35 -18.88 -0.50
C ASP A 313 -40.35 -17.81 -0.98
N HIS A 314 -40.29 -16.70 -0.23
CA HIS A 314 -39.41 -15.56 -0.48
C HIS A 314 -38.05 -15.71 0.21
N GLY A 315 -37.88 -16.64 1.15
CA GLY A 315 -36.65 -16.79 1.95
C GLY A 315 -36.39 -15.65 2.94
N LEU A 316 -37.21 -14.59 2.91
CA LEU A 316 -37.18 -13.48 3.87
C LEU A 316 -38.01 -13.77 5.14
N PRO A 317 -37.73 -13.09 6.27
CA PRO A 317 -38.69 -13.02 7.38
C PRO A 317 -40.03 -12.42 6.94
N LYS A 318 -41.13 -12.93 7.51
CA LYS A 318 -42.50 -12.51 7.15
C LYS A 318 -42.69 -10.99 7.21
N GLU A 319 -42.18 -10.34 8.27
CA GLU A 319 -42.28 -8.90 8.48
C GLU A 319 -41.68 -8.08 7.32
N ILE A 320 -40.59 -8.58 6.72
CA ILE A 320 -39.94 -7.95 5.57
C ILE A 320 -40.70 -8.27 4.29
N ALA A 321 -41.12 -9.53 4.11
CA ALA A 321 -41.85 -9.96 2.91
C ALA A 321 -43.22 -9.27 2.75
N ASP A 322 -43.86 -8.93 3.87
CA ASP A 322 -45.14 -8.22 3.88
C ASP A 322 -45.01 -6.79 3.31
N LEU A 323 -43.82 -6.19 3.34
CA LEU A 323 -43.55 -4.85 2.79
C LEU A 323 -43.53 -4.81 1.25
N PHE A 324 -43.25 -5.94 0.60
CA PHE A 324 -43.18 -5.99 -0.86
C PHE A 324 -44.59 -6.13 -1.47
N PRO A 325 -44.88 -5.46 -2.60
CA PRO A 325 -46.10 -5.72 -3.35
C PRO A 325 -46.08 -7.11 -3.99
N ASP A 326 -47.22 -7.55 -4.51
CA ASP A 326 -47.40 -8.84 -5.21
C ASP A 326 -47.58 -8.71 -6.73
N SER A 327 -47.42 -7.48 -7.24
CA SER A 327 -47.73 -7.09 -8.60
C SER A 327 -46.75 -6.02 -9.10
N PHE A 328 -46.75 -5.80 -10.42
CA PHE A 328 -45.88 -4.85 -11.11
C PHE A 328 -46.71 -3.80 -11.85
N GLN A 329 -46.11 -2.65 -12.10
CA GLN A 329 -46.62 -1.56 -12.93
C GLN A 329 -45.59 -1.16 -14.00
N ASP A 330 -46.05 -0.58 -15.10
CA ASP A 330 -45.17 -0.05 -16.14
C ASP A 330 -44.53 1.28 -15.69
N SER A 331 -43.27 1.51 -16.05
CA SER A 331 -42.51 2.73 -15.78
C SER A 331 -41.47 3.01 -16.85
N GLU A 332 -40.82 4.17 -16.77
CA GLU A 332 -39.74 4.58 -17.67
C GLU A 332 -38.52 3.64 -17.65
N LEU A 333 -38.31 2.92 -16.54
CA LEU A 333 -37.24 1.91 -16.40
C LEU A 333 -37.73 0.48 -16.67
N GLY A 334 -38.90 0.32 -17.28
CA GLY A 334 -39.55 -0.97 -17.50
C GLY A 334 -40.53 -1.32 -16.37
N LYS A 335 -40.82 -2.62 -16.21
CA LYS A 335 -41.73 -3.08 -15.16
C LYS A 335 -41.08 -2.98 -13.78
N VAL A 336 -41.72 -2.24 -12.89
CA VAL A 336 -41.29 -2.04 -11.50
C VAL A 336 -42.38 -2.52 -10.55
N PRO A 337 -42.06 -2.81 -9.27
CA PRO A 337 -43.05 -3.22 -8.30
C PRO A 337 -44.16 -2.17 -8.12
N ALA A 338 -45.40 -2.61 -7.93
CA ALA A 338 -46.53 -1.71 -7.74
C ALA A 338 -46.31 -0.77 -6.53
N GLY A 339 -46.59 0.52 -6.71
CA GLY A 339 -46.39 1.56 -5.70
C GLY A 339 -44.96 2.12 -5.61
N TRP A 340 -44.02 1.61 -6.42
CA TRP A 340 -42.69 2.18 -6.54
C TRP A 340 -42.67 3.21 -7.68
N SER A 341 -41.85 4.25 -7.56
CA SER A 341 -41.70 5.28 -8.60
C SER A 341 -40.27 5.35 -9.12
N VAL A 342 -40.11 5.92 -10.32
CA VAL A 342 -38.80 6.27 -10.88
C VAL A 342 -38.57 7.74 -10.60
N GLY A 343 -37.38 8.07 -10.09
CA GLY A 343 -36.93 9.43 -9.88
C GLY A 343 -35.46 9.58 -10.27
N ALA A 344 -34.79 10.55 -9.67
CA ALA A 344 -33.39 10.83 -9.86
C ALA A 344 -32.63 10.79 -8.53
N THR A 345 -31.31 10.61 -8.59
CA THR A 345 -30.45 10.51 -7.40
C THR A 345 -30.63 11.68 -6.42
N GLN A 346 -30.90 12.88 -6.93
CA GLN A 346 -31.17 14.07 -6.10
C GLN A 346 -32.41 13.93 -5.19
N ASP A 347 -33.35 13.05 -5.52
CA ASP A 347 -34.54 12.80 -4.71
C ASP A 347 -34.20 12.04 -3.42
N LEU A 348 -33.07 11.33 -3.40
CA LEU A 348 -32.57 10.56 -2.26
C LEU A 348 -31.35 11.16 -1.59
N ALA A 349 -30.61 12.07 -2.25
CA ALA A 349 -29.39 12.65 -1.70
C ALA A 349 -29.05 14.05 -2.23
N ASP A 350 -28.46 14.86 -1.36
CA ASP A 350 -27.80 16.10 -1.72
C ASP A 350 -26.41 15.82 -2.32
N VAL A 351 -26.20 16.23 -3.57
CA VAL A 351 -24.89 16.11 -4.25
C VAL A 351 -24.13 17.44 -4.17
N SER A 352 -22.91 17.40 -3.66
CA SER A 352 -22.01 18.55 -3.49
C SER A 352 -20.58 18.22 -3.93
N SER A 353 -19.74 19.26 -4.09
CA SER A 353 -18.31 19.10 -4.36
C SER A 353 -17.51 19.20 -3.06
N GLY A 354 -16.40 18.46 -2.98
CA GLY A 354 -15.41 18.67 -1.94
C GLY A 354 -14.67 20.01 -2.07
N LYS A 355 -13.72 20.25 -1.17
CA LYS A 355 -12.97 21.52 -1.10
C LYS A 355 -11.47 21.27 -1.06
N ARG A 356 -10.69 22.23 -1.56
CA ARG A 356 -9.23 22.21 -1.38
C ARG A 356 -8.91 22.57 0.07
N PRO A 357 -8.17 21.74 0.82
CA PRO A 357 -7.72 22.11 2.17
C PRO A 357 -6.57 23.12 2.10
N ASP A 358 -6.45 23.95 3.13
CA ASP A 358 -5.36 24.92 3.25
C ASP A 358 -4.00 24.25 3.52
N VAL A 359 -4.03 23.21 4.35
CA VAL A 359 -2.86 22.40 4.73
C VAL A 359 -3.17 20.92 4.58
N ARG A 360 -2.16 20.12 4.25
CA ARG A 360 -2.26 18.65 4.18
C ARG A 360 -0.93 18.01 4.57
N TYR A 361 -1.02 16.83 5.15
CA TYR A 361 0.10 16.06 5.68
C TYR A 361 0.14 14.69 5.00
N PRO A 362 1.33 14.19 4.57
CA PRO A 362 1.42 12.91 3.88
C PRO A 362 1.11 11.71 4.79
N GLU A 363 1.32 11.86 6.09
CA GLU A 363 1.18 10.81 7.10
C GLU A 363 0.36 11.33 8.29
N VAL A 364 -0.15 10.40 9.10
CA VAL A 364 -0.88 10.70 10.34
C VAL A 364 0.07 11.31 11.37
N SER A 365 -0.34 12.39 12.03
CA SER A 365 0.40 13.01 13.14
C SER A 365 -0.52 13.36 14.32
N GLU A 366 0.00 14.03 15.35
CA GLU A 366 -0.85 14.60 16.40
C GLU A 366 -1.71 15.75 15.87
N GLU A 367 -1.18 16.51 14.92
CA GLU A 367 -1.83 17.68 14.31
C GLU A 367 -2.77 17.33 13.16
N ALA A 368 -2.61 16.17 12.51
CA ALA A 368 -3.41 15.78 11.36
C ALA A 368 -3.76 14.29 11.38
N ARG A 369 -5.03 14.00 11.67
CA ARG A 369 -5.55 12.61 11.76
C ARG A 369 -6.76 12.38 10.85
N VAL A 370 -7.38 13.43 10.34
CA VAL A 370 -8.57 13.28 9.50
C VAL A 370 -8.14 12.94 8.08
N PRO A 371 -8.64 11.85 7.48
CA PRO A 371 -8.27 11.49 6.11
C PRO A 371 -8.82 12.50 5.09
N LEU A 372 -7.93 12.96 4.20
CA LEU A 372 -8.24 13.71 2.99
C LEU A 372 -8.49 12.72 1.85
N TRP A 373 -9.69 12.76 1.29
CA TRP A 373 -10.14 11.86 0.23
C TRP A 373 -10.10 12.52 -1.14
N GLY A 374 -9.54 11.81 -2.11
CA GLY A 374 -9.61 12.13 -3.52
C GLY A 374 -10.48 11.17 -4.30
N GLY A 375 -10.54 11.40 -5.62
CA GLY A 375 -11.24 10.49 -6.52
C GLY A 375 -10.72 9.06 -6.57
N ASN A 376 -9.52 8.79 -6.04
CA ASN A 376 -8.90 7.45 -5.95
C ASN A 376 -8.80 6.92 -4.51
N GLY A 377 -9.51 7.52 -3.56
CA GLY A 377 -9.42 7.13 -2.14
C GLY A 377 -8.60 8.10 -1.29
N PRO A 378 -8.15 7.68 -0.08
CA PRO A 378 -7.43 8.55 0.84
C PRO A 378 -6.05 8.93 0.26
N MET A 379 -5.66 10.19 0.37
CA MET A 379 -4.43 10.72 -0.25
C MET A 379 -3.50 11.45 0.71
N ALA A 380 -4.01 11.92 1.85
CA ALA A 380 -3.27 12.70 2.85
C ALA A 380 -4.12 12.79 4.13
N PHE A 381 -3.64 13.55 5.10
CA PHE A 381 -4.34 13.87 6.34
C PHE A 381 -4.45 15.38 6.55
N VAL A 382 -5.51 15.80 7.22
CA VAL A 382 -5.79 17.19 7.58
C VAL A 382 -6.12 17.29 9.08
N PRO A 383 -5.98 18.49 9.69
CA PRO A 383 -6.29 18.69 11.10
C PRO A 383 -7.77 18.53 11.45
N GLU A 384 -8.65 19.10 10.62
CA GLU A 384 -10.09 19.16 10.89
C GLU A 384 -10.88 18.54 9.74
N ALA A 385 -12.02 17.92 10.07
CA ALA A 385 -12.90 17.33 9.08
C ALA A 385 -13.84 18.35 8.46
N LEU A 386 -14.02 18.26 7.13
CA LEU A 386 -15.07 19.00 6.44
C LEU A 386 -16.45 18.37 6.66
N ILE A 387 -16.48 17.04 6.83
CA ILE A 387 -17.69 16.24 7.00
C ILE A 387 -17.55 15.36 8.25
N ASN A 388 -18.56 15.42 9.12
CA ASN A 388 -18.64 14.65 10.37
C ASN A 388 -19.87 13.71 10.40
N TYR A 389 -20.38 13.35 9.23
CA TYR A 389 -21.55 12.47 9.07
C TYR A 389 -21.31 11.47 7.93
N PRO A 390 -22.02 10.33 7.90
CA PRO A 390 -21.88 9.35 6.83
C PRO A 390 -22.16 9.95 5.46
N VAL A 391 -21.28 9.67 4.50
CA VAL A 391 -21.32 10.25 3.15
C VAL A 391 -20.83 9.24 2.13
N LEU A 392 -21.33 9.35 0.90
CA LEU A 392 -20.79 8.63 -0.25
C LEU A 392 -19.90 9.56 -1.06
N LEU A 393 -18.77 9.07 -1.54
CA LEU A 393 -17.79 9.87 -2.27
C LEU A 393 -17.45 9.23 -3.61
N THR A 394 -17.30 10.05 -4.65
CA THR A 394 -16.79 9.62 -5.95
C THR A 394 -15.85 10.65 -6.56
N GLY A 395 -14.94 10.19 -7.41
CA GLY A 395 -14.07 11.06 -8.19
C GLY A 395 -14.85 11.97 -9.15
N ARG A 396 -14.42 13.23 -9.21
CA ARG A 396 -14.96 14.26 -10.11
C ARG A 396 -14.01 14.57 -11.26
N VAL A 397 -12.73 14.71 -10.96
CA VAL A 397 -11.68 15.16 -11.90
C VAL A 397 -10.56 14.12 -11.92
N GLY A 398 -10.19 13.66 -13.11
CA GLY A 398 -9.16 12.62 -13.28
C GLY A 398 -9.76 11.23 -13.28
N THR A 399 -9.87 10.59 -12.11
CA THR A 399 -10.50 9.26 -12.03
C THR A 399 -12.00 9.37 -11.85
N LEU A 400 -12.73 8.62 -12.66
CA LEU A 400 -14.17 8.42 -12.54
C LEU A 400 -14.47 6.97 -12.13
N GLY A 401 -15.59 6.75 -11.47
CA GLY A 401 -16.10 5.40 -11.18
C GLY A 401 -15.70 4.78 -9.84
N SER A 402 -14.73 5.36 -9.13
CA SER A 402 -14.43 4.94 -7.76
C SER A 402 -15.48 5.49 -6.79
N VAL A 403 -16.22 4.60 -6.12
CA VAL A 403 -17.27 4.95 -5.15
C VAL A 403 -16.89 4.46 -3.76
N PHE A 404 -16.91 5.36 -2.78
CA PHE A 404 -16.54 5.10 -1.39
C PHE A 404 -17.70 5.36 -0.45
N ARG A 405 -17.91 4.47 0.52
CA ARG A 405 -18.80 4.66 1.67
C ARG A 405 -17.95 5.09 2.85
N ILE A 406 -18.18 6.29 3.39
CA ILE A 406 -17.38 6.85 4.48
C ILE A 406 -18.29 7.16 5.66
N THR A 407 -18.07 6.47 6.78
CA THR A 407 -18.86 6.63 8.03
C THR A 407 -18.13 7.43 9.11
N SER A 408 -16.81 7.59 8.96
CA SER A 408 -15.95 8.36 9.87
C SER A 408 -15.74 9.81 9.39
N PRO A 409 -15.36 10.74 10.28
CA PRO A 409 -15.01 12.12 9.90
C PRO A 409 -13.97 12.16 8.77
N CYS A 410 -14.22 12.99 7.75
CA CYS A 410 -13.40 13.02 6.55
C CYS A 410 -13.35 14.41 5.90
N TRP A 411 -12.40 14.59 5.00
CA TRP A 411 -12.34 15.75 4.11
C TRP A 411 -12.39 15.31 2.63
N PRO A 412 -13.51 15.49 1.92
CA PRO A 412 -13.54 15.36 0.47
C PRO A 412 -12.80 16.51 -0.21
N SER A 413 -11.79 16.21 -1.03
CA SER A 413 -11.02 17.23 -1.76
C SER A 413 -11.82 17.84 -2.94
N ASP A 414 -11.34 18.95 -3.49
CA ASP A 414 -11.95 19.66 -4.62
C ASP A 414 -12.08 18.83 -5.91
N ASN A 415 -11.35 17.71 -6.01
CA ASN A 415 -11.45 16.75 -7.12
C ASN A 415 -12.52 15.67 -6.90
N THR A 416 -13.38 15.80 -5.88
CA THR A 416 -14.42 14.82 -5.53
C THR A 416 -15.82 15.42 -5.60
N LEU A 417 -16.80 14.55 -5.85
CA LEU A 417 -18.19 14.77 -5.52
C LEU A 417 -18.54 13.90 -4.32
N PHE A 418 -19.41 14.40 -3.46
CA PHE A 418 -19.95 13.63 -2.35
C PHE A 418 -21.48 13.76 -2.30
N LEU A 419 -22.13 12.69 -1.83
CA LEU A 419 -23.56 12.58 -1.68
C LEU A 419 -23.90 12.39 -0.20
N LYS A 420 -24.69 13.32 0.33
CA LYS A 420 -25.31 13.19 1.65
C LYS A 420 -26.72 12.63 1.46
N ALA A 421 -26.97 11.41 1.92
CA ALA A 421 -28.30 10.84 1.86
C ALA A 421 -29.29 11.69 2.67
N ASN A 422 -30.48 11.94 2.10
CA ASN A 422 -31.55 12.71 2.76
C ASN A 422 -32.10 11.97 3.98
N ASN A 423 -32.04 10.64 3.93
CA ASN A 423 -32.32 9.72 5.03
C ASN A 423 -31.18 8.69 5.10
N LEU A 424 -30.71 8.36 6.30
CA LEU A 424 -29.67 7.36 6.52
C LEU A 424 -30.04 5.98 5.93
N TYR A 425 -31.33 5.63 5.88
CA TYR A 425 -31.78 4.36 5.29
C TYR A 425 -31.51 4.25 3.78
N ALA A 426 -31.31 5.36 3.09
CA ALA A 426 -30.97 5.36 1.67
C ALA A 426 -29.46 5.19 1.42
N LEU A 427 -28.60 5.25 2.45
CA LEU A 427 -27.14 5.31 2.28
C LEU A 427 -26.58 4.07 1.54
N GLU A 428 -26.87 2.87 2.04
CA GLU A 428 -26.38 1.61 1.45
C GLU A 428 -27.04 1.31 0.10
N TYR A 429 -28.31 1.68 -0.05
CA TYR A 429 -29.03 1.58 -1.32
C TYR A 429 -28.37 2.45 -2.39
N LEU A 430 -28.11 3.72 -2.06
CA LEU A 430 -27.40 4.65 -2.94
C LEU A 430 -25.97 4.19 -3.23
N PHE A 431 -25.26 3.68 -2.23
CA PHE A 431 -23.88 3.18 -2.42
C PHE A 431 -23.83 2.08 -3.48
N LEU A 432 -24.69 1.07 -3.35
CA LEU A 432 -24.77 -0.05 -4.29
C LEU A 432 -25.34 0.35 -5.65
N HIS A 433 -26.26 1.33 -5.68
CA HIS A 433 -26.73 1.94 -6.92
C HIS A 433 -25.60 2.67 -7.66
N LEU A 434 -24.84 3.52 -6.96
CA LEU A 434 -23.71 4.27 -7.54
C LEU A 434 -22.66 3.34 -8.14
N LYS A 435 -22.33 2.21 -7.48
CA LYS A 435 -21.39 1.21 -8.02
C LYS A 435 -21.80 0.61 -9.37
N ARG A 436 -23.07 0.73 -9.76
CA ARG A 436 -23.59 0.21 -11.04
C ARG A 436 -23.68 1.26 -12.14
N ILE A 437 -23.43 2.53 -11.82
CA ILE A 437 -23.45 3.61 -12.82
C ILE A 437 -22.24 3.46 -13.73
N ASP A 438 -22.47 3.55 -15.05
CA ASP A 438 -21.38 3.67 -16.01
C ASP A 438 -20.86 5.12 -16.03
N PHE A 439 -19.95 5.43 -15.11
CA PHE A 439 -19.36 6.77 -15.00
C PHE A 439 -18.58 7.21 -16.24
N ASN A 440 -18.10 6.28 -17.07
CA ASN A 440 -17.40 6.63 -18.30
C ASN A 440 -18.35 7.27 -19.32
N SER A 441 -19.60 6.79 -19.37
CA SER A 441 -20.65 7.40 -20.20
C SER A 441 -21.01 8.84 -19.77
N LEU A 442 -20.71 9.19 -18.51
CA LEU A 442 -20.99 10.52 -17.94
C LEU A 442 -19.83 11.49 -18.09
N ASN A 443 -18.70 11.06 -18.66
CA ASN A 443 -17.52 11.89 -18.79
C ASN A 443 -17.75 13.07 -19.75
N ARG A 444 -17.58 14.30 -19.25
CA ARG A 444 -17.65 15.54 -20.03
C ARG A 444 -16.29 16.05 -20.52
N GLY A 445 -15.20 15.49 -19.99
CA GLY A 445 -13.85 15.97 -20.26
C GLY A 445 -13.16 15.19 -21.37
N SER A 446 -12.53 15.92 -22.30
CA SER A 446 -11.75 15.33 -23.40
C SER A 446 -10.36 14.85 -22.94
N THR A 447 -9.53 15.77 -22.45
CA THR A 447 -8.14 15.49 -22.02
C THR A 447 -8.08 14.95 -20.59
N GLN A 448 -8.94 15.46 -19.71
CA GLN A 448 -9.03 15.04 -18.32
C GLN A 448 -10.48 14.71 -18.01
N PRO A 449 -10.80 13.49 -17.54
CA PRO A 449 -12.18 13.14 -17.23
C PRO A 449 -12.79 14.08 -16.20
N LEU A 450 -14.06 14.45 -16.44
CA LEU A 450 -14.81 15.39 -15.62
C LEU A 450 -16.26 14.90 -15.46
N LEU A 451 -16.67 14.77 -14.20
CA LEU A 451 -18.06 14.55 -13.80
C LEU A 451 -18.60 15.84 -13.16
N THR A 452 -19.86 16.20 -13.40
CA THR A 452 -20.49 17.35 -12.73
C THR A 452 -21.48 16.91 -11.67
N GLN A 453 -21.85 17.82 -10.76
CA GLN A 453 -22.92 17.57 -9.79
C GLN A 453 -24.23 17.23 -10.51
N THR A 454 -24.53 17.95 -11.60
CA THR A 454 -25.74 17.73 -12.39
C THR A 454 -25.78 16.34 -13.02
N ASP A 455 -24.65 15.85 -13.53
CA ASP A 455 -24.57 14.51 -14.11
C ASP A 455 -24.96 13.44 -13.09
N LEU A 456 -24.52 13.57 -11.82
CA LEU A 456 -24.93 12.66 -10.74
C LEU A 456 -26.37 12.89 -10.27
N LYS A 457 -26.78 14.15 -10.08
CA LYS A 457 -28.12 14.50 -9.59
C LYS A 457 -29.24 13.91 -10.46
N LEU A 458 -29.02 13.88 -11.78
CA LEU A 458 -29.99 13.42 -12.77
C LEU A 458 -29.93 11.92 -13.07
N GLN A 459 -29.06 11.14 -12.40
CA GLN A 459 -29.01 9.70 -12.62
C GLN A 459 -30.33 9.04 -12.22
N PRO A 460 -30.99 8.31 -13.14
CA PRO A 460 -32.25 7.64 -12.85
C PRO A 460 -32.09 6.62 -11.73
N VAL A 461 -32.96 6.68 -10.74
CA VAL A 461 -32.97 5.77 -9.60
C VAL A 461 -34.40 5.33 -9.29
N LEU A 462 -34.53 4.10 -8.83
CA LEU A 462 -35.79 3.58 -8.35
C LEU A 462 -36.05 4.11 -6.92
N LEU A 463 -37.28 4.53 -6.65
CA LEU A 463 -37.73 5.08 -5.37
C LEU A 463 -38.69 4.06 -4.71
N PRO A 464 -38.16 3.09 -3.96
CA PRO A 464 -38.97 2.19 -3.16
C PRO A 464 -39.59 2.91 -1.94
N PRO A 465 -40.68 2.38 -1.36
CA PRO A 465 -41.22 2.84 -0.09
C PRO A 465 -40.15 2.88 1.01
N THR A 466 -40.22 3.90 1.88
CA THR A 466 -39.24 4.11 2.96
C THR A 466 -39.09 2.89 3.88
N ALA A 467 -40.16 2.15 4.15
CA ALA A 467 -40.12 0.94 4.97
C ALA A 467 -39.24 -0.18 4.35
N ILE A 468 -39.19 -0.27 3.01
CA ILE A 468 -38.31 -1.21 2.31
C ILE A 468 -36.86 -0.75 2.41
N LEU A 469 -36.59 0.56 2.26
CA LEU A 469 -35.25 1.11 2.47
C LEU A 469 -34.76 0.90 3.90
N GLU A 470 -35.62 1.09 4.89
CA GLU A 470 -35.30 0.86 6.31
C GLU A 470 -34.96 -0.60 6.59
N SER A 471 -35.78 -1.53 6.08
CA SER A 471 -35.51 -2.97 6.22
C SER A 471 -34.22 -3.38 5.51
N PHE A 472 -34.00 -2.85 4.30
CA PHE A 472 -32.78 -3.10 3.55
C PHE A 472 -31.54 -2.58 4.29
N HIS A 473 -31.60 -1.34 4.77
CA HIS A 473 -30.56 -0.72 5.57
C HIS A 473 -30.26 -1.57 6.81
N SER A 474 -31.27 -2.01 7.55
CA SER A 474 -31.07 -2.84 8.74
C SER A 474 -30.28 -4.13 8.45
N VAL A 475 -30.63 -4.84 7.36
CA VAL A 475 -29.96 -6.08 6.96
C VAL A 475 -28.53 -5.82 6.48
N VAL A 476 -28.34 -4.85 5.59
CA VAL A 476 -27.07 -4.62 4.90
C VAL A 476 -26.07 -3.82 5.74
N ASN A 477 -26.54 -2.90 6.58
CA ASN A 477 -25.68 -2.13 7.49
C ASN A 477 -24.94 -3.02 8.48
N GLU A 478 -25.52 -4.15 8.91
CA GLU A 478 -24.82 -5.12 9.77
C GLU A 478 -23.62 -5.76 9.04
N LEU A 479 -23.73 -6.01 7.73
CA LEU A 479 -22.62 -6.49 6.92
C LEU A 479 -21.53 -5.42 6.82
N TYR A 480 -21.91 -4.17 6.51
CA TYR A 480 -20.95 -3.07 6.41
C TYR A 480 -20.29 -2.72 7.75
N LYS A 481 -20.98 -2.80 8.89
CA LYS A 481 -20.36 -2.61 10.21
C LYS A 481 -19.27 -3.63 10.48
N ARG A 482 -19.47 -4.89 10.06
CA ARG A 482 -18.44 -5.94 10.18
C ARG A 482 -17.25 -5.66 9.26
N MET A 483 -17.51 -5.17 8.04
CA MET A 483 -16.45 -4.71 7.12
C MET A 483 -15.66 -3.54 7.72
N ASP A 484 -16.35 -2.52 8.22
CA ASP A 484 -15.72 -1.37 8.87
C ASP A 484 -14.84 -1.84 10.04
N SER A 485 -15.33 -2.74 10.89
CA SER A 485 -14.57 -3.27 12.04
C SER A 485 -13.33 -4.07 11.64
N SER A 486 -13.44 -4.90 10.59
CA SER A 486 -12.32 -5.73 10.14
C SER A 486 -11.26 -4.90 9.39
N GLU A 487 -11.65 -3.82 8.71
CA GLU A 487 -10.71 -2.85 8.13
C GLU A 487 -9.89 -2.16 9.23
N HIS A 488 -10.56 -1.67 10.29
CA HIS A 488 -9.87 -1.09 11.45
C HIS A 488 -8.90 -2.09 12.10
N GLU A 489 -9.33 -3.35 12.29
CA GLU A 489 -8.47 -4.42 12.82
C GLU A 489 -7.25 -4.65 11.89
N SER A 490 -7.48 -4.72 10.58
CA SER A 490 -6.41 -4.93 9.58
C SER A 490 -5.38 -3.80 9.60
N HIS A 491 -5.82 -2.55 9.75
CA HIS A 491 -4.93 -1.40 9.90
C HIS A 491 -4.11 -1.47 11.20
N ALA A 492 -4.73 -1.85 12.32
CA ALA A 492 -4.03 -2.01 13.59
C ALA A 492 -3.00 -3.15 13.54
N LEU A 493 -3.33 -4.27 12.90
CA LEU A 493 -2.44 -5.41 12.69
C LEU A 493 -1.25 -5.03 11.80
N ALA A 494 -1.49 -4.31 10.71
CA ALA A 494 -0.43 -3.82 9.82
C ALA A 494 0.52 -2.85 10.55
N ALA A 495 -0.02 -1.92 11.35
CA ALA A 495 0.79 -1.02 12.18
C ALA A 495 1.65 -1.82 13.19
N THR A 496 1.05 -2.82 13.86
CA THR A 496 1.75 -3.71 14.78
C THR A 496 2.88 -4.48 14.08
N ARG A 497 2.60 -5.09 12.94
CA ARG A 497 3.58 -5.79 12.10
C ARG A 497 4.74 -4.87 11.72
N ASN A 498 4.43 -3.67 11.22
CA ASN A 498 5.44 -2.69 10.80
C ASN A 498 6.32 -2.23 11.97
N ALA A 499 5.77 -2.15 13.19
CA ALA A 499 6.54 -1.81 14.40
C ALA A 499 7.41 -2.98 14.91
N LEU A 500 6.95 -4.23 14.76
CA LEU A 500 7.66 -5.43 15.19
C LEU A 500 8.75 -5.86 14.22
N LEU A 501 8.50 -5.75 12.91
CA LEU A 501 9.39 -6.21 11.85
C LEU A 501 10.86 -5.76 12.04
N PRO A 502 11.19 -4.46 12.20
CA PRO A 502 12.58 -4.03 12.37
C PRO A 502 13.21 -4.58 13.66
N LYS A 503 12.41 -4.73 14.74
CA LYS A 503 12.89 -5.20 16.04
C LYS A 503 13.16 -6.71 16.07
N LEU A 504 12.33 -7.46 15.34
CA LEU A 504 12.51 -8.90 15.17
C LEU A 504 13.71 -9.18 14.25
N LEU A 505 13.87 -8.44 13.15
CA LEU A 505 15.00 -8.61 12.22
C LEU A 505 16.33 -8.06 12.73
N SER A 506 16.34 -7.26 13.80
CA SER A 506 17.56 -6.80 14.47
C SER A 506 17.97 -7.67 15.66
N GLY A 507 17.10 -8.60 16.08
CA GLY A 507 17.27 -9.35 17.33
C GLY A 507 17.02 -8.53 18.60
N GLU A 508 16.56 -7.27 18.50
CA GLU A 508 16.22 -6.41 19.65
C GLU A 508 15.06 -7.00 20.46
N VAL A 509 14.09 -7.61 19.78
CA VAL A 509 12.99 -8.34 20.40
C VAL A 509 13.15 -9.81 20.05
N LYS A 510 13.28 -10.65 21.07
CA LYS A 510 13.29 -12.11 20.91
C LYS A 510 11.88 -12.68 21.04
N PRO A 511 11.49 -13.66 20.20
CA PRO A 511 10.28 -14.45 20.43
C PRO A 511 10.38 -15.21 21.76
N MET A 512 9.86 -14.68 22.87
CA MET A 512 9.76 -15.46 24.10
C MET A 512 8.65 -16.51 23.97
N GLY A 513 8.97 -17.77 24.24
CA GLY A 513 7.97 -18.82 24.49
C GLY A 513 7.56 -19.74 23.33
N ILE A 514 8.29 -19.79 22.22
CA ILE A 514 7.92 -20.63 21.05
C ILE A 514 8.49 -22.06 21.10
N GLU A 515 9.31 -22.41 22.09
CA GLU A 515 9.83 -23.79 22.27
C GLU A 515 8.71 -24.85 22.39
N LYS A 516 7.48 -24.48 22.76
CA LYS A 516 6.34 -25.42 22.84
C LYS A 516 5.38 -25.41 21.65
N ALA A 517 5.46 -24.42 20.74
CA ALA A 517 4.55 -24.30 19.61
C ALA A 517 5.14 -24.87 18.31
N ALA A 518 6.47 -24.78 18.13
CA ALA A 518 7.15 -25.30 16.95
C ALA A 518 7.25 -26.84 16.92
N GLU A 519 7.05 -27.53 18.04
CA GLU A 519 6.98 -29.00 18.11
C GLU A 519 5.59 -29.57 17.70
N ARG A 520 4.59 -28.71 17.45
CA ARG A 520 3.20 -29.13 17.18
C ARG A 520 2.64 -28.71 15.81
N ALA A 521 3.46 -28.15 14.92
CA ALA A 521 3.05 -27.75 13.57
C ALA A 521 3.56 -28.71 12.50
#